data_AF-C7ZDJ7-F1
#
_entry.id   AF-C7ZDJ7-F1
#
_cell.length_a   1.000
_cell.length_b   1.000
_cell.length_c   1.000
_cell.angle_alpha   90.00
_cell.angle_beta   90.00
_cell.angle_gamma   90.00
#
_symmetry.space_group_name_H-M   'P 1'
#
loop_
_entity.id
_entity.type
_entity.pdbx_description
1 polymer ?
#
loop_
_entity_poly.entity_id
_entity_poly.type
_entity_poly.pdbx_seq_one_letter_code
_entity_poly.pdbx_strand_id
1 'polypeptide(L)'
;MFQEKLLNFQRDYLGKHNHRRGKAKESASSGIKVVKANSWNPKELDAAFNGCWGLWVSTNSDDINFKNEAGPPESQMGCNIIDAAIPQGINHFIFQSLSTASKITNVEVPILSSDNKEAVSRKTA
;
A
#
# COMPACT_ATOMS: atom_id res chain seq x y z
N MET A 1 16.01 20.23 -2.58
CA MET A 1 14.92 20.16 -1.59
C MET A 1 14.10 18.92 -1.92
N PHE A 2 14.11 17.89 -1.08
CA PHE A 2 13.33 16.68 -1.33
C PHE A 2 11.87 16.98 -0.96
N GLN A 3 10.94 16.77 -1.89
CA GLN A 3 9.51 16.87 -1.57
C GLN A 3 9.04 15.52 -1.02
N GLU A 4 8.71 15.48 0.25
CA GLU A 4 8.01 14.35 0.85
C GLU A 4 6.54 14.41 0.42
N LYS A 5 6.10 13.40 -0.34
CA LYS A 5 4.68 13.18 -0.59
C LYS A 5 4.19 12.08 0.32
N LEU A 6 3.19 12.38 1.13
CA LEU A 6 2.43 11.32 1.80
C LEU A 6 1.39 10.82 0.81
N LEU A 7 1.56 9.57 0.40
CA LEU A 7 0.67 8.92 -0.54
C LEU A 7 -0.29 8.04 0.26
N ASN A 8 -1.57 8.42 0.26
CA ASN A 8 -2.59 7.66 0.95
C ASN A 8 -3.25 6.70 -0.04
N PHE A 9 -2.71 5.49 -0.12
CA PHE A 9 -3.14 4.44 -1.04
C PHE A 9 -4.27 3.61 -0.45
N GLN A 10 -5.52 4.02 -0.66
CA GLN A 10 -6.66 3.17 -0.33
C GLN A 10 -7.82 3.34 -1.31
N ARG A 11 -8.44 2.20 -1.61
CA ARG A 11 -9.63 2.09 -2.44
C ARG A 11 -10.81 2.73 -1.70
N ASP A 12 -11.38 3.81 -2.27
CA ASP A 12 -12.70 4.30 -1.89
C ASP A 12 -13.74 3.27 -2.36
N TYR A 13 -14.02 2.23 -1.58
CA TYR A 13 -15.27 1.47 -1.69
C TYR A 13 -16.07 1.69 -0.41
N LEU A 14 -17.22 2.34 -0.57
CA LEU A 14 -18.30 2.47 0.42
C LEU A 14 -18.00 3.35 1.65
N GLY A 15 -18.00 4.67 1.44
CA GLY A 15 -18.78 5.62 2.26
C GLY A 15 -18.61 5.70 3.80
N LYS A 16 -17.63 5.05 4.44
CA LYS A 16 -17.58 4.95 5.92
C LYS A 16 -16.26 5.37 6.60
N HIS A 17 -15.46 6.24 6.01
CA HIS A 17 -14.23 6.74 6.67
C HIS A 17 -14.15 8.27 6.76
N ASN A 18 -15.10 8.88 7.48
CA ASN A 18 -15.06 10.31 7.83
C ASN A 18 -13.82 10.72 8.63
N HIS A 19 -13.28 9.83 9.48
CA HIS A 19 -12.09 10.11 10.30
C HIS A 19 -10.78 10.27 9.49
N ARG A 20 -10.69 9.65 8.30
CA ARG A 20 -9.48 9.73 7.45
C ARG A 20 -9.38 11.03 6.67
N ARG A 21 -10.52 11.66 6.35
CA ARG A 21 -10.54 13.03 5.79
C ARG A 21 -9.96 14.04 6.78
N GLY A 22 -10.16 13.82 8.08
CA GLY A 22 -9.53 14.61 9.16
C GLY A 22 -8.01 14.52 9.11
N LYS A 23 -7.46 13.29 9.18
CA LYS A 23 -6.01 13.06 9.12
C LYS A 23 -5.35 13.58 7.84
N ALA A 24 -6.02 13.42 6.69
CA ALA A 24 -5.54 13.97 5.42
C ALA A 24 -5.46 15.50 5.45
N LYS A 25 -6.48 16.18 6.02
CA LYS A 25 -6.46 17.63 6.21
C LYS A 25 -5.36 18.07 7.17
N GLU A 26 -5.19 17.37 8.30
CA GLU A 26 -4.12 17.66 9.29
C GLU A 26 -2.72 17.54 8.68
N SER A 27 -2.49 16.50 7.86
CA SER A 27 -1.23 16.32 7.13
C SER A 27 -1.00 17.48 6.16
N ALA A 28 -2.03 17.85 5.38
CA ALA A 28 -1.95 18.98 4.46
C ALA A 28 -1.65 20.30 5.19
N SER A 29 -2.29 20.55 6.33
CA SER A 29 -2.01 21.71 7.18
C SER A 29 -0.60 21.73 7.75
N SER A 30 0.07 20.57 7.83
CA SER A 30 1.46 20.43 8.28
C SER A 30 2.49 20.60 7.15
N GLY A 31 2.04 20.99 5.94
CA GLY A 31 2.91 21.20 4.77
C GLY A 31 3.14 19.96 3.91
N ILE A 32 2.49 18.83 4.22
CA ILE A 32 2.59 17.60 3.44
C ILE A 32 1.69 17.69 2.21
N LYS A 33 2.22 17.40 1.02
CA LYS A 33 1.39 17.26 -0.18
C LYS A 33 0.58 15.98 -0.12
N VAL A 34 -0.74 16.10 0.02
CA VAL A 34 -1.67 14.97 0.00
C VAL A 34 -2.25 14.78 -1.39
N VAL A 35 -2.12 13.57 -1.93
CA VAL A 35 -2.66 13.17 -3.23
C VAL A 35 -3.63 12.01 -3.02
N LYS A 36 -4.78 12.05 -3.70
CA LYS A 36 -5.71 10.92 -3.75
C LYS A 36 -5.25 9.93 -4.83
N ALA A 37 -5.13 8.66 -4.48
CA ALA A 37 -4.86 7.59 -5.41
C ALA A 37 -5.43 6.25 -4.94
N ASN A 38 -5.95 5.47 -5.87
CA ASN A 38 -6.40 4.10 -5.66
C ASN A 38 -5.32 3.09 -6.10
N SER A 39 -4.91 2.19 -5.19
CA SER A 39 -3.89 1.15 -5.43
C SER A 39 -4.23 0.14 -6.53
N TRP A 40 -5.49 0.13 -6.97
CA TRP A 40 -5.97 -0.71 -8.07
C TRP A 40 -6.05 0.03 -9.40
N ASN A 41 -5.73 1.32 -9.44
CA ASN A 41 -5.74 2.15 -10.64
C ASN A 41 -4.31 2.59 -10.99
N PRO A 42 -3.66 1.95 -12.00
CA PRO A 42 -2.29 2.28 -12.39
C PRO A 42 -2.09 3.76 -12.75
N LYS A 43 -3.07 4.40 -13.42
CA LYS A 43 -2.95 5.82 -13.81
C LYS A 43 -2.95 6.75 -12.60
N GLU A 44 -3.72 6.43 -11.57
CA GLU A 44 -3.69 7.20 -10.32
C GLU A 44 -2.38 6.99 -9.57
N LEU A 45 -1.84 5.76 -9.56
CA LEU A 45 -0.53 5.46 -8.99
C LEU A 45 0.59 6.23 -9.71
N ASP A 46 0.61 6.23 -11.04
CA ASP A 46 1.58 6.96 -11.86
C ASP A 46 1.57 8.47 -11.53
N ALA A 47 0.38 9.07 -11.50
CA ALA A 47 0.22 10.48 -11.16
C ALA A 47 0.69 10.79 -9.74
N ALA A 48 0.47 9.86 -8.81
CA ALA A 48 0.85 10.02 -7.41
C ALA A 48 2.38 9.91 -7.22
N PHE A 49 3.01 8.95 -7.90
CA PHE A 49 4.44 8.67 -7.85
C PHE A 49 5.33 9.67 -8.60
N ASN A 50 4.78 10.40 -9.58
CA ASN A 50 5.55 11.34 -10.38
C ASN A 50 6.42 12.30 -9.53
N GLY A 51 7.74 12.24 -9.69
CA GLY A 51 8.68 13.10 -8.98
C GLY A 51 8.99 12.69 -7.53
N CYS A 52 8.50 11.53 -7.08
CA CYS A 52 8.94 10.94 -5.81
C CYS A 52 10.34 10.34 -5.98
N TRP A 53 11.21 10.49 -4.96
CA TRP A 53 12.51 9.81 -4.93
C TRP A 53 12.41 8.42 -4.31
N GLY A 54 11.56 8.27 -3.30
CA GLY A 54 11.34 7.03 -2.57
C GLY A 54 9.87 6.87 -2.15
N LEU A 55 9.50 5.65 -1.74
CA LEU A 55 8.17 5.30 -1.27
C LEU A 55 8.26 4.56 0.07
N TRP A 56 7.37 4.92 1.00
CA TRP A 56 7.06 4.11 2.18
C TRP A 56 5.64 3.58 2.03
N VAL A 57 5.49 2.25 2.07
CA VAL A 57 4.23 1.58 1.71
C VAL A 57 3.80 0.64 2.84
N SER A 58 2.53 0.75 3.20
CA SER A 58 1.83 -0.17 4.09
C SER A 58 0.46 -0.48 3.51
N THR A 59 0.06 -1.75 3.54
CA THR A 59 -1.23 -2.24 3.05
C THR A 59 -2.15 -2.56 4.23
N ASN A 60 -3.45 -2.28 4.06
CA ASN A 60 -4.45 -2.45 5.09
C ASN A 60 -5.08 -3.85 5.08
N SER A 61 -4.50 -4.77 5.84
CA SER A 61 -5.04 -6.13 6.01
C SER A 61 -6.39 -6.18 6.72
N ASP A 62 -6.83 -5.08 7.35
CA ASP A 62 -8.14 -5.03 8.02
C ASP A 62 -9.32 -4.83 7.06
N ASP A 63 -9.07 -4.63 5.77
CA ASP A 63 -10.12 -4.59 4.76
C ASP A 63 -10.92 -5.90 4.76
N ILE A 64 -12.25 -5.77 4.85
CA ILE A 64 -13.15 -6.92 4.95
C ILE A 64 -13.05 -7.84 3.73
N ASN A 65 -12.72 -7.30 2.55
CA ASN A 65 -12.54 -8.11 1.36
C ASN A 65 -11.30 -8.99 1.45
N PHE A 66 -10.22 -8.51 2.08
CA PHE A 66 -9.03 -9.34 2.31
C PHE A 66 -9.31 -10.42 3.36
N LYS A 67 -10.01 -10.07 4.45
CA LYS A 67 -10.38 -11.05 5.49
C LYS A 67 -11.31 -12.14 4.97
N ASN A 68 -12.23 -11.79 4.08
CA ASN A 68 -13.17 -12.72 3.48
C ASN A 68 -12.66 -13.32 2.16
N GLU A 69 -11.41 -13.02 1.78
CA GLU A 69 -10.81 -13.45 0.51
C GLU A 69 -11.70 -13.16 -0.71
N ALA A 70 -12.44 -12.05 -0.66
CA ALA A 70 -13.35 -11.61 -1.70
C ALA A 70 -12.62 -10.76 -2.74
N GLY A 71 -12.29 -11.38 -3.89
CA GLY A 71 -11.60 -10.73 -4.99
C GLY A 71 -10.07 -10.86 -4.88
N PRO A 72 -9.30 -9.97 -5.53
CA PRO A 72 -7.84 -10.07 -5.53
C PRO A 72 -7.25 -9.94 -4.11
N PRO A 73 -6.19 -10.71 -3.79
CA PRO A 73 -5.60 -10.69 -2.46
C PRO A 73 -4.85 -9.40 -2.17
N GLU A 74 -4.56 -9.15 -0.90
CA GLU A 74 -3.74 -8.01 -0.46
C GLU A 74 -2.37 -7.99 -1.13
N SER A 75 -1.76 -9.17 -1.35
CA SER A 75 -0.49 -9.29 -2.05
C SER A 75 -0.53 -8.69 -3.47
N GLN A 76 -1.63 -8.90 -4.21
CA GLN A 76 -1.79 -8.29 -5.53
C GLN A 76 -1.84 -6.76 -5.46
N MET A 77 -2.44 -6.18 -4.41
CA MET A 77 -2.41 -4.73 -4.19
C MET A 77 -0.98 -4.22 -4.03
N GLY A 78 -0.18 -4.89 -3.19
CA GLY A 78 1.23 -4.54 -2.99
C GLY A 78 2.04 -4.67 -4.28
N CYS A 79 1.81 -5.74 -5.05
CA CYS A 79 2.44 -5.95 -6.35
C CYS A 79 2.12 -4.82 -7.34
N ASN A 80 0.86 -4.37 -7.42
CA ASN A 80 0.48 -3.26 -8.30
C ASN A 80 1.21 -1.95 -7.95
N ILE A 81 1.42 -1.68 -6.66
CA ILE A 81 2.15 -0.52 -6.17
C ILE A 81 3.63 -0.61 -6.60
N ILE A 82 4.25 -1.79 -6.47
CA ILE A 82 5.63 -2.03 -6.92
C ILE A 82 5.73 -1.87 -8.44
N ASP A 83 4.81 -2.47 -9.20
CA ASP A 83 4.79 -2.41 -10.67
C ASP A 83 4.66 -0.98 -11.19
N ALA A 84 3.88 -0.13 -10.53
CA ALA A 84 3.78 1.28 -10.88
C ALA A 84 4.98 2.11 -10.38
N ALA A 85 5.73 1.66 -9.37
CA ALA A 85 6.91 2.37 -8.87
C ALA A 85 8.13 2.20 -9.79
N ILE A 86 8.31 1.02 -10.39
CA ILE A 86 9.44 0.68 -11.26
C ILE A 86 9.62 1.66 -12.43
N PRO A 87 8.62 1.91 -13.30
CA PRO A 87 8.78 2.81 -14.44
C PRO A 87 8.94 4.28 -14.03
N GLN A 88 8.60 4.64 -12.79
CA GLN A 88 8.72 6.02 -12.28
C GLN A 88 10.14 6.33 -11.75
N GLY A 89 11.06 5.37 -11.78
CA GLY A 89 12.44 5.56 -11.34
C GLY A 89 12.58 5.80 -9.84
N ILE A 90 11.67 5.22 -9.04
CA ILE A 90 11.75 5.26 -7.57
C ILE A 90 13.05 4.58 -7.12
N ASN A 91 13.90 5.32 -6.42
CA ASN A 91 15.23 4.85 -6.00
C ASN A 91 15.20 4.04 -4.71
N HIS A 92 14.20 4.27 -3.85
CA HIS A 92 14.09 3.58 -2.56
C HIS A 92 12.64 3.20 -2.29
N PHE A 93 12.37 1.91 -2.10
CA PHE A 93 11.05 1.38 -1.75
C PHE A 93 11.11 0.68 -0.39
N ILE A 94 10.44 1.25 0.61
CA ILE A 94 10.34 0.69 1.96
C ILE A 94 8.93 0.12 2.13
N PHE A 95 8.82 -1.20 2.30
CA PHE A 95 7.56 -1.87 2.51
C PHE A 95 7.44 -2.39 3.94
N GLN A 96 6.33 -2.08 4.61
CA GLN A 96 6.01 -2.63 5.92
C GLN A 96 5.52 -4.09 5.76
N SER A 97 6.48 -5.01 5.81
CA SER A 97 6.22 -6.45 5.72
C SER A 97 5.98 -7.13 7.08
N LEU A 98 5.65 -8.42 7.03
CA LEU A 98 5.61 -9.38 8.13
C LEU A 98 6.22 -10.70 7.62
N SER A 99 6.78 -11.51 8.51
CA SER A 99 7.30 -12.83 8.14
C SER A 99 6.17 -13.82 7.89
N THR A 100 6.31 -14.76 6.93
CA THR A 100 5.30 -15.78 6.65
C THR A 100 5.02 -16.65 7.88
N ALA A 101 3.87 -16.48 8.51
CA ALA A 101 3.47 -17.25 9.69
C ALA A 101 3.30 -18.72 9.33
N SER A 102 2.69 -18.99 8.16
CA SER A 102 2.50 -20.36 7.66
C SER A 102 3.81 -21.10 7.44
N LYS A 103 4.86 -20.41 6.97
CA LYS A 103 6.18 -21.03 6.77
C LYS A 103 6.87 -21.32 8.10
N ILE A 104 6.82 -20.37 9.04
CA ILE A 104 7.48 -20.49 10.35
C ILE A 104 6.83 -21.60 11.19
N THR A 105 5.51 -21.74 11.09
CA THR A 105 4.72 -22.66 11.93
C THR A 105 4.36 -23.97 11.23
N ASN A 106 4.92 -24.24 10.04
CA ASN A 106 4.54 -25.38 9.20
C ASN A 106 3.00 -25.52 9.10
N VAL A 107 2.35 -24.40 8.77
CA VAL A 107 0.90 -24.24 8.58
C VAL A 107 0.02 -24.44 9.81
N GLU A 108 0.59 -24.61 11.00
CA GLU A 108 -0.18 -24.79 12.25
C GLU A 108 -0.93 -23.50 12.67
N VAL A 109 -0.34 -22.33 12.39
CA VAL A 109 -0.94 -21.02 12.69
C VAL A 109 -0.89 -20.13 11.44
N PRO A 110 -1.82 -20.32 10.49
CA PRO A 110 -1.86 -19.49 9.30
C PRO A 110 -2.36 -18.08 9.66
N ILE A 111 -1.59 -17.07 9.27
CA ILE A 111 -1.98 -15.65 9.41
C ILE A 111 -1.96 -15.03 8.03
N LEU A 112 -3.14 -14.96 7.41
CA LEU A 112 -3.33 -14.52 6.02
C LEU A 112 -2.66 -13.17 5.70
N SER A 113 -2.73 -12.19 6.62
CA SER A 113 -2.11 -10.88 6.44
C SER A 113 -0.58 -10.94 6.44
N SER A 114 0.01 -11.82 7.25
CA SER A 114 1.46 -12.01 7.33
C SER A 114 1.97 -12.67 6.07
N ASP A 115 1.27 -13.70 5.60
CA ASP A 115 1.63 -14.41 4.38
C ASP A 115 1.48 -13.53 3.14
N ASN A 116 0.43 -12.70 3.06
CA ASN A 116 0.27 -11.73 1.98
C ASN A 116 1.40 -10.68 1.95
N LYS A 117 1.77 -10.12 3.11
CA LYS A 117 2.87 -9.14 3.20
C LYS A 117 4.21 -9.74 2.81
N GLU A 118 4.46 -10.98 3.21
CA GLU A 118 5.69 -11.66 2.80
C GLU A 118 5.70 -11.92 1.29
N ALA A 119 4.58 -12.32 0.70
CA ALA A 119 4.46 -12.50 -0.74
C ALA A 119 4.78 -11.23 -1.54
N VAL A 120 4.35 -10.05 -1.07
CA VAL A 120 4.74 -8.75 -1.66
C VAL A 120 6.26 -8.56 -1.61
N SER A 121 6.89 -8.93 -0.49
CA SER A 121 8.33 -8.72 -0.28
C SER A 121 9.21 -9.63 -1.15
N ARG A 122 8.66 -10.75 -1.63
CA ARG A 122 9.31 -11.64 -2.58
C ARG A 122 9.23 -11.16 -4.02
N LYS A 123 8.42 -10.15 -4.32
CA LYS A 123 8.34 -9.60 -5.67
C LYS A 123 9.68 -8.97 -6.04
N THR A 124 10.33 -9.55 -7.03
CA THR A 124 11.51 -8.96 -7.67
C THR A 124 11.06 -7.90 -8.66
N ALA A 125 11.79 -6.79 -8.72
CA ALA A 125 11.62 -5.76 -9.74
C ALA A 125 12.08 -6.24 -11.12
#